data_AF-A0A914S4S0-F1
#
_entry.id   AF-A0A914S4S0-F1
#
_cell.length_a   1.000
_cell.length_b   1.000
_cell.length_c   1.000
_cell.angle_alpha   90.00
_cell.angle_beta   90.00
_cell.angle_gamma   90.00
#
_symmetry.space_group_name_H-M   'P 1'
#
loop_
_entity.id
_entity.type
_entity.pdbx_description
1 polymer ?
#
loop_
_entity_poly.entity_id
_entity_poly.type
_entity_poly.pdbx_seq_one_letter_code
_entity_poly.pdbx_strand_id
1 'polypeptide(L)' 'MKNWKKTFNKAIIVTEYGADSIPGLNQEPSRDFSEQYQNDLLNRTHAAFDILRADKTIAGEMIWNFADFMTAPGE' A
#
# COMPACT_ATOMS: atom_id res chain seq x y z
N MET A 1 2.01 -12.76 4.82
CA MET A 1 0.86 -12.70 5.76
C MET A 1 0.45 -14.06 6.35
N LYS A 2 0.36 -15.15 5.57
CA LYS A 2 0.02 -16.48 6.10
C LYS A 2 0.97 -16.97 7.22
N ASN A 3 2.27 -16.76 7.08
CA ASN A 3 3.24 -17.10 8.14
C ASN A 3 3.00 -16.30 9.43
N TRP A 4 2.76 -14.99 9.32
CA TRP A 4 2.40 -14.15 10.46
C TRP A 4 1.13 -14.64 11.16
N LYS A 5 0.09 -14.97 10.39
CA LYS A 5 -1.15 -15.53 10.93
C LYS A 5 -0.91 -16.87 11.64
N LYS A 6 -0.12 -17.77 11.05
CA LYS A 6 0.24 -19.06 11.65
C LYS A 6 1.02 -18.90 12.97
N THR A 7 1.99 -17.99 13.00
CA THR A 7 2.86 -17.79 14.17
C THR A 7 2.11 -17.16 15.35
N PHE A 8 1.32 -16.12 15.10
CA PHE A 8 0.73 -15.32 16.18
C PHE A 8 -0.75 -15.61 16.42
N ASN A 9 -1.47 -16.12 15.43
CA ASN A 9 -2.91 -16.33 15.45
C ASN A 9 -3.73 -15.13 15.97
N LYS A 10 -3.27 -13.91 15.68
CA LYS A 10 -3.96 -12.64 16.01
C LYS A 10 -4.62 -12.03 14.78
N ALA A 11 -5.45 -11.02 14.97
CA ALA A 11 -5.92 -10.17 13.89
C ALA A 11 -4.73 -9.34 13.35
N ILE A 12 -4.67 -9.17 12.03
CA ILE A 12 -3.60 -8.43 11.36
C ILE A 12 -4.24 -7.25 10.63
N ILE A 13 -3.74 -6.05 10.87
CA ILE A 13 -4.09 -4.85 10.10
C ILE A 13 -2.81 -4.41 9.39
N VAL A 14 -2.89 -4.14 8.09
CA VAL A 14 -1.80 -3.51 7.37
C VAL A 14 -1.94 -2.01 7.55
N THR A 15 -1.05 -1.39 8.31
CA THR A 15 -1.19 0.01 8.69
C THR A 15 -0.61 0.98 7.67
N GLU A 16 0.29 0.51 6.80
CA GLU A 16 0.98 1.35 5.83
C GLU A 16 1.25 0.58 4.53
N TYR A 17 0.85 1.19 3.41
CA TYR A 17 1.23 0.81 2.05
C TYR A 17 0.93 1.99 1.11
N GLY A 18 1.70 2.13 0.03
CA GLY A 18 1.54 3.22 -0.92
C GLY A 18 2.79 3.40 -1.76
N ALA A 19 2.78 4.43 -2.61
CA ALA A 19 3.94 4.94 -3.32
C ALA A 19 3.88 6.46 -3.30
N ASP A 20 5.07 7.08 -3.23
CA ASP A 20 5.22 8.50 -3.49
C ASP A 20 4.69 8.83 -4.88
N SER A 21 4.01 9.97 -5.01
CA SER A 21 3.47 10.45 -6.26
C SER A 21 3.67 11.97 -6.35
N ILE A 22 4.16 12.44 -7.48
CA ILE A 22 4.30 13.87 -7.75
C ILE A 22 3.09 14.30 -8.56
N PRO A 23 2.22 15.19 -8.03
CA PRO A 23 1.06 15.67 -8.76
C PRO A 23 1.43 16.26 -10.13
N GLY A 24 0.74 15.82 -11.17
CA GLY A 24 0.99 16.21 -12.56
C GLY A 24 2.06 15.41 -13.29
N LEU A 25 2.85 14.58 -12.60
CA LEU A 25 3.80 13.67 -13.24
C LEU A 25 3.06 12.47 -13.84
N ASN A 26 2.77 12.56 -15.13
CA ASN A 26 2.09 11.53 -15.89
C ASN A 26 3.08 10.74 -16.75
N GLN A 27 3.03 9.41 -16.71
CA GLN A 27 3.92 8.56 -17.50
C GLN A 27 3.28 7.23 -17.91
N GLU A 28 3.52 6.85 -19.18
CA GLU A 28 3.17 5.56 -19.76
C GLU A 28 4.39 4.94 -20.45
N PRO A 29 4.83 3.71 -20.09
CA PRO A 29 4.31 2.88 -19.00
C PRO A 29 4.55 3.50 -17.62
N SER A 30 3.78 3.10 -16.61
CA SER A 30 3.93 3.59 -15.24
C SER A 30 5.36 3.42 -14.70
N ARG A 31 5.85 4.43 -13.99
CA ARG A 31 7.17 4.43 -13.34
C ARG A 31 7.07 5.16 -12.00
N ASP A 32 8.01 4.86 -11.10
CA ASP A 32 8.12 5.47 -9.78
C ASP A 32 7.85 6.98 -9.84
N PHE A 33 7.10 7.48 -8.85
CA PHE A 33 6.60 8.85 -8.70
C PHE A 33 5.48 9.30 -9.66
N SER A 34 5.15 8.54 -10.72
CA SER A 34 4.01 8.91 -11.58
C SER A 34 2.67 8.60 -10.92
N GLU A 35 1.63 9.36 -11.28
CA GLU A 35 0.25 9.10 -10.81
C GLU A 35 -0.22 7.68 -11.20
N GLN A 36 0.14 7.24 -12.40
CA GLN A 36 -0.17 5.89 -12.90
C GLN A 36 0.48 4.81 -12.04
N TYR A 37 1.70 5.04 -11.56
CA TYR A 37 2.39 4.07 -10.71
C TYR A 37 1.74 3.93 -9.34
N GLN A 38 1.35 5.04 -8.71
CA GLN A 38 0.59 5.00 -7.47
C GLN A 38 -0.72 4.21 -7.67
N ASN A 39 -1.47 4.51 -8.75
CA ASN A 39 -2.70 3.79 -9.08
C ASN A 39 -2.48 2.28 -9.28
N ASP A 40 -1.46 1.91 -10.06
CA ASP A 40 -1.13 0.50 -10.33
C ASP A 40 -0.73 -0.25 -9.05
N LEU A 41 0.09 0.37 -8.19
CA LEU A 41 0.50 -0.21 -6.93
C LEU A 41 -0.71 -0.42 -6.01
N LEU A 42 -1.58 0.59 -5.88
CA LEU A 42 -2.77 0.51 -5.05
C LEU A 42 -3.72 -0.58 -5.56
N ASN A 43 -4.03 -0.61 -6.86
CA ASN A 43 -4.90 -1.61 -7.45
C ASN A 43 -4.40 -3.05 -7.23
N ARG A 44 -3.10 -3.28 -7.44
CA ARG A 44 -2.49 -4.61 -7.20
C ARG A 44 -2.49 -4.97 -5.72
N THR A 45 -2.25 -4.00 -4.84
CA THR A 45 -2.25 -4.20 -3.39
C THR A 45 -3.65 -4.54 -2.88
N HIS A 46 -4.67 -3.80 -3.29
CA HIS A 46 -6.06 -4.08 -2.94
C HIS A 46 -6.48 -5.48 -3.42
N ALA A 47 -6.13 -5.87 -4.64
CA ALA A 47 -6.43 -7.22 -5.15
C ALA A 47 -5.79 -8.32 -4.29
N ALA A 48 -4.54 -8.13 -3.84
CA ALA A 48 -3.89 -9.06 -2.93
C ALA A 48 -4.55 -9.07 -1.55
N PHE A 49 -4.95 -7.91 -1.03
CA PHE A 49 -5.59 -7.78 0.28
C PHE A 49 -7.02 -8.32 0.30
N ASP A 50 -7.78 -8.22 -0.79
CA ASP A 50 -9.10 -8.83 -0.93
C ASP A 50 -9.02 -10.36 -0.78
N ILE A 51 -8.00 -10.99 -1.36
CA ILE A 51 -7.75 -12.43 -1.18
C ILE A 51 -7.46 -12.76 0.29
N LEU A 52 -6.63 -11.93 0.95
CA LEU A 52 -6.27 -12.11 2.36
C LEU A 52 -7.41 -11.74 3.34
N ARG A 53 -8.38 -10.96 2.89
CA ARG A 53 -9.58 -10.62 3.67
C ARG A 53 -10.59 -11.75 3.55
N ALA A 54 -10.77 -12.29 2.35
CA ALA A 54 -11.62 -13.45 2.08
C ALA A 54 -11.16 -14.70 2.86
N ASP A 55 -9.84 -14.90 3.00
CA ASP A 55 -9.27 -15.99 3.80
C ASP A 55 -9.15 -15.68 5.31
N LYS A 56 -9.65 -14.52 5.76
CA LYS A 56 -9.61 -14.02 7.16
C LYS A 56 -8.18 -13.91 7.73
N THR A 57 -7.17 -13.76 6.88
CA THR A 57 -5.79 -13.50 7.29
C THR A 57 -5.61 -12.07 7.81
N ILE A 58 -6.20 -11.09 7.12
CA ILE A 58 -6.19 -9.68 7.55
C ILE A 58 -7.59 -9.21 7.96
N ALA A 59 -7.62 -8.22 8.85
CA ALA A 59 -8.82 -7.59 9.37
C ALA A 59 -9.01 -6.15 8.86
N GLY A 60 -8.00 -5.56 8.22
CA GLY A 60 -8.07 -4.21 7.67
C GLY A 60 -6.78 -3.77 6.99
N GLU A 61 -6.88 -2.64 6.30
CA GLU A 61 -5.80 -1.96 5.58
C GLU A 61 -5.94 -0.44 5.75
N MET A 62 -4.80 0.26 5.84
CA MET A 62 -4.71 1.71 5.93
C MET A 62 -3.62 2.19 4.97
N ILE A 63 -4.02 3.02 4.01
CA ILE A 63 -3.11 3.59 3.02
C ILE A 63 -2.18 4.63 3.68
N TRP A 64 -0.93 4.65 3.24
CA TRP A 64 0.01 5.71 3.58
C TRP A 64 0.17 6.66 2.39
N ASN A 65 -0.13 7.95 2.48
CA ASN A 65 -0.71 8.71 3.60
C ASN A 65 -2.06 9.33 3.17
N PHE A 66 -2.74 10.02 4.09
CA PHE A 66 -3.92 10.82 3.74
C PHE A 66 -3.55 12.03 2.87
N ALA A 67 -2.41 12.67 3.14
CA ALA A 67 -1.93 13.82 2.40
C ALA A 67 -0.40 13.94 2.50
N ASP A 68 0.18 14.70 1.57
CA ASP A 68 1.60 15.04 1.61
C ASP A 68 1.95 15.78 2.91
N PHE A 69 3.14 15.51 3.43
CA PHE A 69 3.65 16.15 4.64
C PHE A 69 5.15 16.40 4.52
N MET A 70 5.65 17.36 5.30
CA MET A 70 7.07 17.70 5.34
C MET A 70 7.88 16.64 6.08
N THR A 71 9.01 16.23 5.50
CA THR A 71 10.02 15.38 6.15
C THR A 71 11.27 16.18 6.50
N ALA A 72 12.13 15.61 7.34
CA ALA A 72 13.46 16.18 7.55
C ALA A 72 14.24 16.19 6.23
N PRO A 73 15.10 17.21 5.98
CA PRO A 73 16.01 17.18 4.83
C PRO A 73 16.83 15.88 4.83
N GLY A 74 17.02 15.28 3.66
CA GLY A 74 17.92 14.13 3.52
C GLY A 74 19.36 14.53 3.85
N GLU A 75 20.11 13.63 4.49
CA GLU A 75 21.57 13.76 4.67
C GLU A 75 22.31 13.73 3.33
#